data_AF-J9BPG3-F1
#
_entry.id   AF-J9BPG3-F1
#
_cell.length_a   1.000
_cell.length_b   1.000
_cell.length_c   1.000
_cell.angle_alpha   90.00
_cell.angle_beta   90.00
_cell.angle_gamma   90.00
#
_symmetry.space_group_name_H-M   'P 1'
#
loop_
_entity.id
_entity.type
_entity.pdbx_description
1 polymer ?
#
loop_
_entity_poly.entity_id
_entity_poly.type
_entity_poly.pdbx_seq_one_letter_code
_entity_poly.pdbx_strand_id
1 'polypeptide(L)'
;MAHTESTPYASLPKFAPSDKPTWLGDFNNAMTEIDGELAKQNAANTQQDIQIADALKKSDAAKTAADEAKQAAGNASAKADRTLAKFPVQGSDIADGSITAPKLDTTAISSIIKGLTIRAFDSTNPNADNEGLVVPKGAYLNGAYIPELEILFIREFKSDGSATVIGGTGAQIKLPSYVRRPVERLYITGAGVVVWDNSTDFKTFSAVSILPNGALAVNTNVTAPNKFSNFGNFVVCMSPYTGGAAYVGDAYAAFKAENGVL
;
A
#
# COMPACT_ATOMS: atom_id res chain seq x y z
N MET A 1 -91.83 7.96 -59.71
CA MET A 1 -90.37 8.20 -59.75
C MET A 1 -90.19 9.65 -60.14
N ALA A 2 -89.55 10.45 -59.28
CA ALA A 2 -89.51 11.90 -59.45
C ALA A 2 -88.38 12.36 -60.38
N HIS A 3 -87.32 11.58 -60.52
CA HIS A 3 -86.25 11.72 -61.50
C HIS A 3 -85.77 10.34 -61.97
N THR A 4 -85.14 10.27 -63.14
CA THR A 4 -84.56 9.02 -63.69
C THR A 4 -83.05 9.08 -63.86
N GLU A 5 -82.44 10.26 -63.74
CA GLU A 5 -81.00 10.47 -63.78
C GLU A 5 -80.49 11.16 -62.50
N SER A 6 -79.19 11.05 -62.21
CA SER A 6 -78.55 11.73 -61.09
C SER A 6 -77.17 12.28 -61.46
N THR A 7 -76.68 13.25 -60.69
CA THR A 7 -75.29 13.72 -60.84
C THR A 7 -74.29 12.67 -60.34
N PRO A 8 -73.07 12.61 -60.90
CA PRO A 8 -72.13 11.51 -60.63
C PRO A 8 -71.47 11.54 -59.25
N TYR A 9 -71.46 12.68 -58.55
CA TYR A 9 -70.69 12.83 -57.29
C TYR A 9 -71.57 12.99 -56.06
N ALA A 10 -72.69 13.72 -56.18
CA ALA A 10 -73.60 13.99 -55.07
C ALA A 10 -75.00 13.39 -55.31
N SER A 11 -75.15 12.54 -56.34
CA SER A 11 -76.41 11.86 -56.69
C SER A 11 -77.62 12.78 -56.79
N LEU A 12 -77.41 14.06 -57.11
CA LEU A 12 -78.46 15.06 -57.12
C LEU A 12 -79.47 14.76 -58.24
N PRO A 13 -80.78 14.98 -58.02
CA PRO A 13 -81.80 14.76 -59.03
C PRO A 13 -81.48 15.50 -60.33
N LYS A 14 -81.50 14.77 -61.45
CA LYS A 14 -81.42 15.33 -62.80
C LYS A 14 -82.68 14.90 -63.56
N PHE A 15 -83.43 15.88 -64.05
CA PHE A 15 -84.75 15.64 -64.62
C PHE A 15 -84.69 15.52 -66.14
N ALA A 16 -85.15 14.39 -66.66
CA ALA A 16 -85.36 14.14 -68.08
C ALA A 16 -86.74 14.69 -68.53
N PRO A 17 -86.98 14.90 -69.84
CA PRO A 17 -88.26 15.40 -70.35
C PRO A 17 -89.49 14.55 -69.96
N SER A 18 -89.29 13.26 -69.64
CA SER A 18 -90.33 12.32 -69.22
C SER A 18 -90.63 12.34 -67.71
N ASP A 19 -89.83 13.05 -66.91
CA ASP A 19 -89.94 13.04 -65.45
C ASP A 19 -91.10 13.93 -64.96
N LYS A 20 -91.64 13.61 -63.77
CA LYS A 20 -92.70 14.37 -63.10
C LYS A 20 -92.23 14.82 -61.71
N PRO A 21 -91.42 15.90 -61.61
CA PRO A 21 -90.85 16.35 -60.34
C PRO A 21 -91.93 16.85 -59.38
N THR A 22 -91.73 16.57 -58.09
CA THR A 22 -92.50 17.18 -56.99
C THR A 22 -91.90 18.51 -56.54
N TRP A 23 -90.71 18.85 -57.05
CA TRP A 23 -89.89 20.03 -56.75
C TRP A 23 -89.47 20.14 -55.28
N LEU A 24 -90.42 20.32 -54.36
CA LEU A 24 -90.14 20.53 -52.94
C LEU A 24 -89.63 19.26 -52.26
N GLY A 25 -90.27 18.11 -52.50
CA GLY A 25 -89.85 16.83 -51.92
C GLY A 25 -88.48 16.38 -52.45
N ASP A 26 -88.29 16.49 -53.76
CA ASP A 26 -87.03 16.13 -54.43
C ASP A 26 -85.87 17.01 -53.97
N PHE A 27 -86.11 18.31 -53.81
CA PHE A 27 -85.12 19.25 -53.31
C PHE A 27 -84.76 18.99 -51.84
N ASN A 28 -85.75 18.82 -50.96
CA ASN A 28 -85.51 18.59 -49.53
C ASN A 28 -84.77 17.27 -49.28
N ASN A 29 -85.11 16.21 -50.01
CA ASN A 29 -84.42 14.93 -49.91
C ASN A 29 -82.96 15.05 -50.35
N ALA A 30 -82.72 15.67 -51.52
CA ALA A 30 -81.36 15.91 -52.02
C ALA A 30 -80.53 16.75 -51.05
N MET A 31 -81.10 17.82 -50.48
CA MET A 31 -80.42 18.66 -49.49
C MET A 31 -80.09 17.89 -48.20
N THR A 32 -80.98 17.01 -47.75
CA THR A 32 -80.75 16.17 -46.56
C THR A 32 -79.62 15.16 -46.81
N GLU A 33 -79.57 14.55 -47.99
CA GLU A 33 -78.48 13.64 -48.36
C GLU A 33 -77.13 14.36 -48.46
N ILE A 34 -77.11 15.56 -49.08
CA ILE A 34 -75.91 16.42 -49.13
C ILE A 34 -75.41 16.74 -47.72
N ASP A 35 -76.30 17.20 -46.83
CA ASP A 35 -75.93 17.57 -45.46
C ASP A 35 -75.37 16.37 -44.68
N GLY A 36 -76.00 15.19 -44.83
CA GLY A 36 -75.53 13.95 -44.23
C GLY A 36 -74.14 13.52 -44.70
N GLU A 37 -73.86 13.59 -46.01
CA GLU A 37 -72.53 13.29 -46.54
C GLU A 37 -71.49 14.34 -46.15
N LEU A 38 -71.85 15.63 -46.16
CA LEU A 38 -70.99 16.72 -45.70
C LEU A 38 -70.58 16.51 -44.23
N ALA A 39 -71.53 16.13 -43.37
CA ALA A 39 -71.27 15.83 -41.96
C ALA A 39 -70.31 14.64 -41.80
N LYS A 40 -70.49 13.56 -42.58
CA LYS A 40 -69.57 12.40 -42.56
C LYS A 40 -68.16 12.78 -43.03
N GLN A 41 -68.06 13.56 -44.11
CA GLN A 41 -66.77 13.99 -44.65
C GLN A 41 -66.04 14.93 -43.69
N ASN A 42 -66.76 15.85 -43.03
CA ASN A 42 -66.20 16.70 -41.99
C ASN A 42 -65.67 15.89 -40.78
N ALA A 43 -66.39 14.85 -40.36
CA ALA A 43 -65.93 13.95 -39.31
C ALA A 43 -64.68 13.17 -39.73
N ALA A 44 -64.63 12.67 -40.97
CA ALA A 44 -63.48 11.98 -41.52
C ALA A 44 -62.24 12.90 -41.62
N ASN A 45 -62.41 14.13 -42.10
CA ASN A 45 -61.34 15.13 -42.17
C ASN A 45 -60.81 15.47 -40.78
N THR A 46 -61.70 15.68 -39.80
CA THR A 46 -61.32 15.94 -38.41
C THR A 46 -60.51 14.77 -37.83
N GLN A 47 -60.92 13.53 -38.11
CA GLN A 47 -60.20 12.34 -37.65
C GLN A 47 -58.82 12.21 -38.31
N GLN A 48 -58.71 12.59 -39.58
CA GLN A 48 -57.45 12.61 -40.32
C GLN A 48 -56.50 13.67 -39.77
N ASP A 49 -57.00 14.86 -39.44
CA ASP A 49 -56.22 15.93 -38.80
C ASP A 49 -55.64 15.48 -37.44
N ILE A 50 -56.43 14.76 -36.64
CA ILE A 50 -55.97 14.18 -35.37
C ILE A 50 -54.85 13.16 -35.62
N GLN A 51 -55.01 12.28 -36.60
CA GLN A 51 -54.00 11.26 -36.93
C GLN A 51 -52.70 11.90 -37.44
N ILE A 52 -52.79 12.96 -38.24
CA ILE A 52 -51.64 13.73 -38.71
C ILE A 52 -50.93 14.40 -37.53
N ALA A 53 -51.67 15.04 -36.63
CA ALA A 53 -51.11 15.67 -35.44
C ALA A 53 -50.38 14.66 -34.53
N ASP A 54 -50.95 13.47 -34.34
CA ASP A 54 -50.32 12.41 -33.56
C ASP A 54 -49.09 11.81 -34.25
N ALA A 55 -49.11 11.66 -35.58
CA ALA A 55 -47.96 11.23 -36.35
C ALA A 55 -46.80 12.22 -36.25
N LEU A 56 -47.09 13.53 -36.32
CA LEU A 56 -46.10 14.60 -36.14
C LEU A 56 -45.47 14.53 -34.74
N LYS A 57 -46.27 14.42 -33.68
CA LYS A 57 -45.76 14.28 -32.30
C LYS A 57 -44.86 13.05 -32.15
N LYS A 58 -45.25 11.90 -32.70
CA LYS A 58 -44.43 10.67 -32.67
C LYS A 58 -43.14 10.85 -33.46
N SER A 59 -43.18 11.54 -34.60
CA SER A 59 -42.00 11.86 -35.40
C SER A 59 -41.02 12.77 -34.64
N ASP A 60 -41.51 13.81 -33.98
CA ASP A 60 -40.68 14.71 -33.18
C ASP A 60 -40.04 14.01 -31.98
N ALA A 61 -40.80 13.14 -31.30
CA ALA A 61 -40.28 12.31 -30.22
C ALA A 61 -39.21 11.32 -30.72
N ALA A 62 -39.43 10.67 -31.87
CA ALA A 62 -38.47 9.76 -32.47
C ALA A 62 -37.19 10.48 -32.90
N LYS A 63 -37.31 11.70 -33.46
CA LYS A 63 -36.17 12.55 -33.79
C LYS A 63 -35.36 12.91 -32.56
N THR A 64 -36.03 13.32 -31.48
CA THR A 64 -35.39 13.67 -30.21
C THR A 64 -34.61 12.46 -29.65
N ALA A 65 -35.24 11.29 -29.60
CA ALA A 65 -34.59 10.06 -29.14
C ALA A 65 -33.40 9.65 -30.01
N ALA A 66 -33.48 9.84 -31.33
CA ALA A 66 -32.37 9.55 -32.24
C ALA A 66 -31.19 10.52 -32.03
N ASP A 67 -31.47 11.81 -31.81
CA ASP A 67 -30.45 12.82 -31.55
C ASP A 67 -29.75 12.56 -30.19
N GLU A 68 -30.50 12.18 -29.14
CA GLU A 68 -29.95 11.75 -27.84
C GLU A 68 -29.08 10.49 -27.96
N ALA A 69 -29.55 9.48 -28.71
CA ALA A 69 -28.79 8.24 -28.93
C ALA A 69 -27.47 8.51 -29.68
N LYS A 70 -27.50 9.39 -30.68
CA LYS A 70 -26.30 9.81 -31.42
C LYS A 70 -25.30 10.53 -30.51
N GLN A 71 -25.78 11.40 -29.62
CA GLN A 71 -24.93 12.08 -28.65
C GLN A 71 -24.30 11.10 -27.64
N ALA A 72 -25.09 10.15 -27.12
CA ALA A 72 -24.60 9.11 -26.21
C ALA A 72 -23.52 8.23 -26.86
N ALA A 73 -23.73 7.83 -28.11
CA ALA A 73 -22.76 7.07 -28.89
C ALA A 73 -21.44 7.85 -29.11
N GLY A 74 -21.54 9.14 -29.45
CA GLY A 74 -20.37 10.02 -29.57
C GLY A 74 -19.58 10.14 -28.27
N ASN A 75 -20.26 10.32 -27.15
CA ASN A 75 -19.65 10.39 -25.82
C ASN A 75 -18.96 9.08 -25.42
N ALA A 76 -19.57 7.94 -25.75
CA ALA A 76 -18.99 6.62 -25.49
C ALA A 76 -17.72 6.39 -26.30
N SER A 77 -17.72 6.74 -27.60
CA SER A 77 -16.52 6.66 -28.46
C SER A 77 -15.39 7.53 -27.90
N ALA A 78 -15.67 8.79 -27.57
CA ALA A 78 -14.67 9.69 -27.01
C ALA A 78 -14.10 9.20 -25.64
N LYS A 79 -14.89 8.45 -24.86
CA LYS A 79 -14.41 7.83 -23.62
C LYS A 79 -13.54 6.61 -23.90
N ALA A 80 -13.89 5.80 -24.89
CA ALA A 80 -13.09 4.68 -25.35
C ALA A 80 -11.73 5.17 -25.88
N ASP A 81 -11.71 6.18 -26.73
CA ASP A 81 -10.48 6.73 -27.31
C ASP A 81 -9.52 7.28 -26.25
N ARG A 82 -10.05 8.01 -25.26
CA ARG A 82 -9.26 8.49 -24.11
C ARG A 82 -8.68 7.35 -23.28
N THR A 83 -9.38 6.23 -23.19
CA THR A 83 -8.93 5.05 -22.46
C THR A 83 -7.86 4.31 -23.24
N LEU A 84 -8.06 4.12 -24.54
CA LEU A 84 -7.08 3.51 -25.45
C LEU A 84 -5.78 4.31 -25.52
N ALA A 85 -5.85 5.64 -25.50
CA ALA A 85 -4.68 6.51 -25.46
C ALA A 85 -3.81 6.34 -24.19
N LYS A 86 -4.31 5.65 -23.15
CA LYS A 86 -3.52 5.28 -21.96
C LYS A 86 -2.72 3.99 -22.14
N PHE A 87 -2.83 3.32 -23.29
CA PHE A 87 -2.13 2.07 -23.57
C PHE A 87 -1.20 2.18 -24.79
N PRO A 88 -0.04 1.49 -24.77
CA PRO A 88 0.53 0.78 -23.62
C PRO A 88 0.96 1.75 -22.53
N VAL A 89 0.74 1.39 -21.26
CA VAL A 89 1.18 2.20 -20.11
C VAL A 89 2.69 2.32 -20.15
N GLN A 90 3.21 3.54 -20.19
CA GLN A 90 4.64 3.83 -20.20
C GLN A 90 5.12 4.19 -18.80
N GLY A 91 6.44 4.19 -18.57
CA GLY A 91 7.01 4.53 -17.26
C GLY A 91 6.61 5.91 -16.75
N SER A 92 6.40 6.88 -17.64
CA SER A 92 5.91 8.23 -17.32
C SER A 92 4.45 8.29 -16.87
N ASP A 93 3.66 7.25 -17.15
CA ASP A 93 2.25 7.15 -16.73
C ASP A 93 2.11 6.64 -15.28
N ILE A 94 3.20 6.24 -14.65
CA ILE A 94 3.23 5.71 -13.27
C ILE A 94 3.64 6.84 -12.33
N ALA A 95 2.81 7.12 -11.32
CA ALA A 95 3.04 8.21 -10.36
C ALA A 95 4.42 8.12 -9.68
N ASP A 96 5.02 9.29 -9.39
CA ASP A 96 6.25 9.38 -8.61
C ASP A 96 6.04 8.76 -7.21
N GLY A 97 6.97 7.88 -6.81
CA GLY A 97 6.87 7.09 -5.56
C GLY A 97 6.27 5.69 -5.71
N SER A 98 5.77 5.31 -6.88
CA SER A 98 5.36 3.93 -7.17
C SER A 98 6.55 2.95 -7.12
N ILE A 99 6.47 1.90 -6.30
CA ILE A 99 7.46 0.82 -6.27
C ILE A 99 7.12 -0.18 -7.39
N THR A 100 7.83 -0.08 -8.50
CA THR A 100 7.77 -1.07 -9.59
C THR A 100 8.82 -2.16 -9.36
N ALA A 101 8.62 -3.37 -9.88
CA ALA A 101 9.61 -4.46 -9.76
C ALA A 101 11.05 -4.07 -10.16
N PRO A 102 11.28 -3.21 -11.18
CA PRO A 102 12.61 -2.70 -11.50
C PRO A 102 13.15 -1.59 -10.56
N LYS A 103 12.33 -0.98 -9.69
CA LYS A 103 12.79 0.03 -8.71
C LYS A 103 13.33 -0.61 -7.42
N LEU A 104 13.07 -1.90 -7.24
CA LEU A 104 13.82 -2.81 -6.37
C LEU A 104 14.95 -3.51 -7.16
N ASP A 105 15.53 -2.84 -8.15
CA ASP A 105 16.71 -3.37 -8.84
C ASP A 105 17.88 -3.52 -7.84
N THR A 106 18.80 -4.42 -8.17
CA THR A 106 20.07 -4.67 -7.49
C THR A 106 20.77 -3.37 -7.08
N THR A 107 20.61 -2.29 -7.83
CA THR A 107 21.12 -0.95 -7.50
C THR A 107 20.49 -0.35 -6.24
N ALA A 108 19.18 -0.49 -6.03
CA ALA A 108 18.49 0.01 -4.84
C ALA A 108 18.82 -0.85 -3.60
N ILE A 109 18.86 -2.17 -3.76
CA ILE A 109 19.33 -3.09 -2.70
C ILE A 109 20.79 -2.79 -2.36
N SER A 110 21.64 -2.60 -3.38
CA SER A 110 23.04 -2.22 -3.21
C SER A 110 23.18 -0.86 -2.54
N SER A 111 22.30 0.10 -2.83
CA SER A 111 22.32 1.43 -2.19
C SER A 111 21.89 1.35 -0.72
N ILE A 112 20.88 0.54 -0.40
CA ILE A 112 20.48 0.28 0.99
C ILE A 112 21.61 -0.39 1.76
N ILE A 113 22.24 -1.43 1.18
CA ILE A 113 23.37 -2.12 1.80
C ILE A 113 24.59 -1.20 1.92
N LYS A 114 24.90 -0.39 0.90
CA LYS A 114 25.98 0.62 0.94
C LYS A 114 25.71 1.73 1.94
N GLY A 115 24.44 2.01 2.22
CA GLY A 115 24.02 2.97 3.24
C GLY A 115 24.27 2.49 4.67
N LEU A 116 24.55 1.19 4.89
CA LEU A 116 24.94 0.66 6.19
C LEU A 116 26.46 0.58 6.27
N THR A 117 27.04 1.36 7.19
CA THR A 117 28.46 1.29 7.47
C THR A 117 28.71 0.17 8.48
N ILE A 118 29.58 -0.79 8.14
CA ILE A 118 30.01 -1.84 9.08
C ILE A 118 31.43 -1.52 9.52
N ARG A 119 31.60 -1.06 10.77
CA ARG A 119 32.90 -0.76 11.38
C ARG A 119 33.40 -1.94 12.18
N ALA A 120 34.21 -2.79 11.57
CA ALA A 120 34.77 -3.99 12.19
C ALA A 120 36.05 -3.69 12.99
N PHE A 121 36.07 -4.10 14.25
CA PHE A 121 37.22 -3.96 15.16
C PHE A 121 37.73 -5.34 15.60
N ASP A 122 39.03 -5.45 15.81
CA ASP A 122 39.69 -6.67 16.25
C ASP A 122 41.03 -6.34 16.89
N SER A 123 41.15 -6.61 18.19
CA SER A 123 42.36 -6.33 18.98
C SER A 123 43.60 -7.09 18.52
N THR A 124 43.44 -8.14 17.71
CA THR A 124 44.56 -8.93 17.16
C THR A 124 44.98 -8.50 15.77
N ASN A 125 44.13 -7.73 15.06
CA ASN A 125 44.38 -7.30 13.69
C ASN A 125 44.60 -5.78 13.65
N PRO A 126 45.84 -5.30 13.42
CA PRO A 126 46.14 -3.87 13.37
C PRO A 126 45.49 -3.15 12.17
N ASN A 127 45.02 -3.87 11.16
CA ASN A 127 44.34 -3.30 9.99
C ASN A 127 42.82 -3.19 10.18
N ALA A 128 42.27 -3.64 11.31
CA ALA A 128 40.86 -3.43 11.65
C ALA A 128 40.63 -1.98 12.13
N ASP A 129 39.38 -1.56 12.18
CA ASP A 129 38.98 -0.23 12.67
C ASP A 129 39.04 -0.18 14.19
N ASN A 130 40.25 -0.08 14.73
CA ASN A 130 40.52 -0.13 16.17
C ASN A 130 40.64 1.26 16.80
N GLU A 131 40.05 2.28 16.19
CA GLU A 131 40.14 3.66 16.68
C GLU A 131 39.60 3.76 18.11
N GLY A 132 40.46 4.09 19.08
CA GLY A 132 40.10 4.19 20.50
C GLY A 132 39.84 2.85 21.21
N LEU A 133 40.03 1.71 20.54
CA LEU A 133 39.96 0.38 21.16
C LEU A 133 41.13 0.23 22.15
N VAL A 134 40.82 -0.17 23.39
CA VAL A 134 41.83 -0.47 24.41
C VAL A 134 41.60 -1.87 24.93
N VAL A 135 42.59 -2.74 24.77
CA VAL A 135 42.55 -4.11 25.28
C VAL A 135 43.89 -4.42 25.95
N PRO A 136 43.93 -4.83 27.23
CA PRO A 136 45.16 -5.19 27.90
C PRO A 136 45.75 -6.48 27.31
N LYS A 137 47.07 -6.62 27.39
CA LYS A 137 47.76 -7.84 26.93
C LYS A 137 47.20 -9.06 27.65
N GLY A 138 46.85 -10.09 26.88
CA GLY A 138 46.24 -11.33 27.37
C GLY A 138 44.71 -11.35 27.30
N ALA A 139 44.07 -10.22 26.98
CA ALA A 139 42.66 -10.14 26.64
C ALA A 139 42.48 -9.91 25.14
N TYR A 140 41.31 -10.30 24.62
CA TYR A 140 40.97 -10.24 23.20
C TYR A 140 39.54 -9.75 23.05
N LEU A 141 39.33 -8.86 22.09
CA LEU A 141 38.03 -8.28 21.77
C LEU A 141 37.92 -8.05 20.26
N ASN A 142 36.92 -8.66 19.63
CA ASN A 142 36.59 -8.39 18.22
C ASN A 142 35.09 -8.38 17.96
N GLY A 143 34.70 -7.71 16.88
CA GLY A 143 33.30 -7.46 16.59
C GLY A 143 33.09 -6.45 15.48
N ALA A 144 31.86 -5.95 15.40
CA ALA A 144 31.50 -4.90 14.45
C ALA A 144 30.44 -3.99 15.04
N TYR A 145 30.41 -2.74 14.58
CA TYR A 145 29.37 -1.78 14.91
C TYR A 145 28.75 -1.24 13.64
N ILE A 146 27.41 -1.13 13.63
CA ILE A 146 26.65 -0.49 12.55
C ILE A 146 26.11 0.83 13.09
N PRO A 147 26.77 1.97 12.82
CA PRO A 147 26.38 3.27 13.38
C PRO A 147 24.95 3.68 13.03
N GLU A 148 24.50 3.42 11.80
CA GLU A 148 23.18 3.83 11.32
C GLU A 148 22.03 3.08 12.03
N LEU A 149 22.28 1.86 12.51
CA LEU A 149 21.32 1.06 13.28
C LEU A 149 21.61 1.08 14.79
N GLU A 150 22.75 1.66 15.18
CA GLU A 150 23.30 1.63 16.53
C GLU A 150 23.43 0.20 17.11
N ILE A 151 23.75 -0.80 16.27
CA ILE A 151 23.90 -2.20 16.70
C ILE A 151 25.38 -2.54 16.86
N LEU A 152 25.74 -3.04 18.04
CA LEU A 152 27.05 -3.59 18.37
C LEU A 152 27.00 -5.12 18.37
N PHE A 153 27.91 -5.73 17.61
CA PHE A 153 28.16 -7.16 17.59
C PHE A 153 29.51 -7.43 18.25
N ILE A 154 29.55 -8.25 19.29
CA ILE A 154 30.78 -8.76 19.90
C ILE A 154 30.86 -10.24 19.60
N ARG A 155 31.87 -10.65 18.83
CA ARG A 155 32.06 -12.03 18.43
C ARG A 155 32.99 -12.76 19.40
N GLU A 156 34.06 -12.09 19.80
CA GLU A 156 35.01 -12.62 20.75
C GLU A 156 35.25 -11.62 21.87
N PHE A 157 35.11 -12.10 23.10
CA PHE A 157 35.47 -11.39 24.31
C PHE A 157 36.04 -12.41 25.29
N LYS A 158 37.37 -12.50 25.37
CA LYS A 158 38.06 -13.55 26.12
C LYS A 158 39.35 -13.07 26.79
N SER A 159 39.84 -13.85 27.75
CA SER A 159 41.17 -13.73 28.35
C SER A 159 41.86 -15.09 28.36
N ASP A 160 43.16 -15.09 28.05
CA ASP A 160 44.02 -16.28 28.08
C ASP A 160 44.53 -16.65 29.48
N GLY A 161 44.12 -15.88 30.50
CA GLY A 161 44.49 -16.08 31.90
C GLY A 161 45.75 -15.34 32.33
N SER A 162 46.41 -14.62 31.41
CA SER A 162 47.52 -13.72 31.76
C SER A 162 47.06 -12.29 32.07
N ALA A 163 45.85 -11.90 31.64
CA ALA A 163 45.28 -10.59 31.91
C ALA A 163 44.39 -10.60 33.16
N THR A 164 44.53 -9.58 34.01
CA THR A 164 43.53 -9.25 35.01
C THR A 164 42.48 -8.35 34.36
N VAL A 165 41.25 -8.84 34.26
CA VAL A 165 40.10 -8.08 33.77
C VAL A 165 39.24 -7.67 34.96
N ILE A 166 39.36 -6.40 35.31
CA ILE A 166 38.61 -5.78 36.41
C ILE A 166 37.21 -5.43 35.89
N GLY A 167 36.19 -5.79 36.66
CA GLY A 167 34.80 -5.43 36.43
C GLY A 167 34.44 -4.06 37.02
N GLY A 168 33.24 -3.58 36.68
CA GLY A 168 32.74 -2.30 37.21
C GLY A 168 33.55 -1.09 36.78
N THR A 169 33.58 -0.01 37.59
CA THR A 169 34.17 1.28 37.21
C THR A 169 35.67 1.24 36.85
N GLY A 170 36.39 0.19 37.28
CA GLY A 170 37.80 -0.04 36.94
C GLY A 170 38.02 -0.79 35.63
N ALA A 171 36.99 -1.05 34.83
CA ALA A 171 37.11 -1.83 33.60
C ALA A 171 38.06 -1.19 32.57
N GLN A 172 39.03 -2.00 32.14
CA GLN A 172 40.16 -1.57 31.33
C GLN A 172 39.95 -1.80 29.83
N ILE A 173 39.00 -2.67 29.46
CA ILE A 173 38.70 -3.00 28.07
C ILE A 173 37.71 -1.95 27.54
N LYS A 174 38.17 -1.11 26.59
CA LYS A 174 37.37 -0.04 25.99
C LYS A 174 36.98 -0.42 24.58
N LEU A 175 35.68 -0.31 24.28
CA LEU A 175 35.17 -0.38 22.92
C LEU A 175 35.74 0.77 22.08
N PRO A 176 35.77 0.64 20.74
CA PRO A 176 36.20 1.72 19.86
C PRO A 176 35.44 3.04 20.12
N SER A 177 36.10 4.17 19.88
CA SER A 177 35.61 5.51 20.20
C SER A 177 34.30 5.86 19.52
N TYR A 178 34.06 5.28 18.35
CA TYR A 178 32.87 5.48 17.52
C TYR A 178 31.66 4.67 17.94
N VAL A 179 31.82 3.70 18.86
CA VAL A 179 30.67 2.98 19.42
C VAL A 179 29.94 3.93 20.36
N ARG A 180 28.64 4.14 20.11
CA ARG A 180 27.80 5.00 20.95
C ARG A 180 27.86 4.54 22.40
N ARG A 181 28.11 5.47 23.32
CA ARG A 181 28.21 5.16 24.76
C ARG A 181 26.83 5.29 25.42
N PRO A 182 26.45 4.35 26.29
CA PRO A 182 25.22 4.50 27.06
C PRO A 182 25.38 5.61 28.11
N VAL A 183 24.28 6.25 28.52
CA VAL A 183 24.30 7.29 29.56
C VAL A 183 24.54 6.67 30.94
N GLU A 184 23.97 5.49 31.16
CA GLU A 184 24.12 4.69 32.37
C GLU A 184 24.73 3.32 32.05
N ARG A 185 25.01 2.51 33.07
CA ARG A 185 25.52 1.15 32.87
C ARG A 185 24.45 0.31 32.15
N LEU A 186 24.78 -0.16 30.96
CA LEU A 186 23.94 -1.06 30.17
C LEU A 186 24.29 -2.50 30.49
N TYR A 187 23.40 -3.22 31.17
CA TYR A 187 23.52 -4.67 31.32
C TYR A 187 23.06 -5.34 30.02
N ILE A 188 23.90 -6.22 29.46
CA ILE A 188 23.56 -6.93 28.23
C ILE A 188 22.79 -8.20 28.64
N THR A 189 21.46 -8.19 28.51
CA THR A 189 20.61 -9.34 28.85
C THR A 189 21.00 -10.57 28.03
N GLY A 190 21.15 -11.72 28.68
CA GLY A 190 21.54 -12.97 28.03
C GLY A 190 23.03 -13.06 27.64
N ALA A 191 23.84 -12.03 27.87
CA ALA A 191 25.28 -12.06 27.62
C ALA A 191 26.07 -12.34 28.90
N GLY A 192 26.89 -13.38 28.85
CA GLY A 192 27.78 -13.77 29.92
C GLY A 192 29.07 -14.42 29.41
N VAL A 193 30.06 -14.45 30.27
CA VAL A 193 31.31 -15.19 30.07
C VAL A 193 31.37 -16.39 31.01
N VAL A 194 31.90 -17.53 30.56
CA VAL A 194 32.37 -18.60 31.45
C VAL A 194 33.78 -18.29 31.88
N VAL A 195 34.08 -18.56 33.14
CA VAL A 195 35.41 -18.48 33.72
C VAL A 195 35.88 -19.89 34.08
N TRP A 196 37.13 -20.20 33.75
CA TRP A 196 37.78 -21.48 34.06
C TRP A 196 39.29 -21.28 34.30
N ASP A 197 39.98 -22.32 34.74
CA ASP A 197 41.45 -22.34 34.75
C ASP A 197 41.98 -23.74 34.38
N ASN A 198 43.28 -23.98 34.52
CA ASN A 198 43.87 -25.28 34.16
C ASN A 198 43.54 -26.40 35.17
N SER A 199 42.89 -26.09 36.29
CA SER A 199 42.54 -27.04 37.36
C SER A 199 41.04 -27.29 37.47
N THR A 200 40.22 -26.40 36.93
CA THR A 200 38.76 -26.47 36.97
C THR A 200 38.19 -25.99 35.65
N ASP A 201 37.59 -26.91 34.89
CA ASP A 201 37.01 -26.66 33.56
C ASP A 201 35.82 -25.68 33.59
N PHE A 202 35.18 -25.52 34.75
CA PHE A 202 34.13 -24.52 34.98
C PHE A 202 34.21 -23.98 36.40
N LYS A 203 34.44 -22.67 36.55
CA LYS A 203 34.41 -22.00 37.86
C LYS A 203 33.14 -21.22 38.11
N THR A 204 32.76 -20.36 37.17
CA THR A 204 31.61 -19.48 37.33
C THR A 204 31.18 -18.86 36.01
N PHE A 205 30.01 -18.22 36.03
CA PHE A 205 29.57 -17.27 35.02
C PHE A 205 29.75 -15.84 35.52
N SER A 206 30.05 -14.92 34.61
CA SER A 206 29.94 -13.49 34.89
C SER A 206 29.13 -12.79 33.82
N ALA A 207 28.15 -12.00 34.24
CA ALA A 207 27.40 -11.15 33.34
C ALA A 207 28.28 -10.02 32.77
N VAL A 208 27.92 -9.54 31.57
CA VAL A 208 28.65 -8.49 30.86
C VAL A 208 27.82 -7.22 30.79
N SER A 209 28.48 -6.07 30.93
CA SER A 209 27.86 -4.75 30.85
C SER A 209 28.72 -3.78 30.06
N ILE A 210 28.09 -2.75 29.49
CA ILE A 210 28.78 -1.62 28.86
C ILE A 210 28.61 -0.42 29.78
N LEU A 211 29.73 0.21 30.15
CA LEU A 211 29.75 1.37 31.04
C LEU A 211 29.63 2.68 30.26
N PRO A 212 29.20 3.77 30.90
CA PRO A 212 29.13 5.10 30.26
C PRO A 212 30.45 5.60 29.71
N ASN A 213 31.56 5.13 30.28
CA ASN A 213 32.90 5.45 29.83
C ASN A 213 33.38 4.59 28.64
N GLY A 214 32.48 3.84 27.99
CA GLY A 214 32.76 2.96 26.85
C GLY A 214 33.44 1.64 27.19
N ALA A 215 33.60 1.30 28.47
CA ALA A 215 34.22 0.03 28.84
C ALA A 215 33.25 -1.15 28.73
N LEU A 216 33.73 -2.27 28.20
CA LEU A 216 33.09 -3.56 28.31
C LEU A 216 33.56 -4.22 29.61
N ALA A 217 32.64 -4.43 30.55
CA ALA A 217 32.94 -4.85 31.91
C ALA A 217 32.25 -6.18 32.23
N VAL A 218 33.04 -7.13 32.73
CA VAL A 218 32.50 -8.27 33.50
C VAL A 218 31.97 -7.77 34.84
N ASN A 219 30.94 -8.41 35.40
CA ASN A 219 30.40 -8.04 36.71
C ASN A 219 31.20 -8.61 37.87
N THR A 220 31.96 -9.68 37.63
CA THR A 220 32.86 -10.33 38.59
C THR A 220 34.27 -10.23 38.04
N ASN A 221 35.21 -9.74 38.85
CA ASN A 221 36.61 -9.62 38.44
C ASN A 221 37.16 -10.98 38.02
N VAL A 222 37.85 -11.04 36.89
CA VAL A 222 38.58 -12.22 36.44
C VAL A 222 40.07 -11.91 36.53
N THR A 223 40.73 -12.46 37.56
CA THR A 223 42.16 -12.30 37.80
C THR A 223 42.92 -13.52 37.31
N ALA A 224 44.18 -13.33 36.90
CA ALA A 224 45.09 -14.43 36.62
C ALA A 224 45.12 -15.43 37.81
N PRO A 225 45.15 -16.76 37.55
CA PRO A 225 45.35 -17.43 36.26
C PRO A 225 44.04 -17.76 35.51
N ASN A 226 42.90 -17.18 35.91
CA ASN A 226 41.60 -17.54 35.35
C ASN A 226 41.43 -17.02 33.92
N LYS A 227 40.97 -17.90 33.05
CA LYS A 227 40.58 -17.65 31.67
C LYS A 227 39.10 -17.35 31.60
N PHE A 228 38.67 -16.60 30.59
CA PHE A 228 37.25 -16.49 30.28
C PHE A 228 37.01 -16.37 28.79
N SER A 229 35.78 -16.65 28.36
CA SER A 229 35.29 -16.42 27.02
C SER A 229 33.79 -16.17 27.06
N ASN A 230 33.30 -15.34 26.16
CA ASN A 230 31.88 -15.18 25.89
C ASN A 230 31.24 -16.49 25.41
N PHE A 231 29.98 -16.70 25.80
CA PHE A 231 29.12 -17.71 25.18
C PHE A 231 28.37 -17.13 23.99
N GLY A 232 28.66 -17.66 22.81
CA GLY A 232 28.07 -17.17 21.58
C GLY A 232 28.42 -15.70 21.31
N ASN A 233 27.80 -15.13 20.28
CA ASN A 233 28.01 -13.72 19.94
C ASN A 233 27.06 -12.85 20.75
N PHE A 234 27.54 -11.71 21.24
CA PHE A 234 26.66 -10.70 21.83
C PHE A 234 26.18 -9.75 20.75
N VAL A 235 24.87 -9.50 20.71
CA VAL A 235 24.25 -8.49 19.85
C VAL A 235 23.56 -7.49 20.76
N VAL A 236 23.95 -6.23 20.65
CA VAL A 236 23.52 -5.17 21.57
C VAL A 236 23.01 -3.98 20.76
N CYS A 237 21.77 -3.56 21.01
CA CYS A 237 21.24 -2.30 20.50
C CYS A 237 21.69 -1.16 21.45
N MET A 238 22.45 -0.21 20.93
CA MET A 238 23.05 0.90 21.69
C MET A 238 22.14 2.15 21.78
N SER A 239 21.04 2.19 21.01
CA SER A 239 19.99 3.22 21.10
C SER A 239 19.22 3.12 22.43
N PRO A 240 18.70 4.23 22.97
CA PRO A 240 18.45 4.30 24.39
C PRO A 240 17.25 3.45 24.78
N TYR A 241 17.49 2.46 25.62
CA TYR A 241 16.66 2.33 26.81
C TYR A 241 16.69 3.69 27.54
N THR A 242 15.82 4.64 27.16
CA THR A 242 15.58 5.91 27.87
C THR A 242 14.98 5.70 29.26
N GLY A 243 14.72 4.44 29.61
CA GLY A 243 14.65 3.96 30.97
C GLY A 243 14.90 2.47 30.86
N GLY A 244 16.09 2.01 31.24
CA GLY A 244 16.23 0.61 31.60
C GLY A 244 15.21 0.38 32.70
N ALA A 245 14.13 -0.36 32.42
CA ALA A 245 13.30 -0.87 33.49
C ALA A 245 14.27 -1.63 34.39
N ALA A 246 14.45 -1.17 35.62
CA ALA A 246 15.14 -1.95 36.63
C ALA A 246 14.45 -3.32 36.61
N TYR A 247 15.18 -4.36 36.23
CA TYR A 247 14.64 -5.70 36.33
C TYR A 247 14.54 -5.97 37.84
N VAL A 248 13.35 -5.79 38.42
CA VAL A 248 13.05 -6.04 39.84
C VAL A 248 12.88 -7.55 40.09
N GLY A 249 13.64 -8.35 39.35
CA GLY A 249 13.61 -9.81 39.40
C GLY A 249 15.03 -10.32 39.61
N ASP A 250 15.14 -11.44 40.32
CA ASP A 250 16.40 -12.15 40.45
C ASP A 250 16.84 -12.64 39.05
N ALA A 251 17.85 -11.99 38.47
CA ALA A 251 18.41 -12.34 37.17
C ALA A 251 18.89 -13.81 37.14
N TYR A 252 19.23 -14.39 38.30
CA TYR A 252 19.56 -15.80 38.43
C TYR A 252 18.35 -16.71 38.21
N ALA A 253 17.18 -16.34 38.74
CA ALA A 253 15.94 -17.10 38.57
C ALA A 253 15.44 -17.05 37.11
N ALA A 254 15.56 -15.90 36.44
CA ALA A 254 15.22 -15.77 35.02
C ALA A 254 16.16 -16.61 34.13
N PHE A 255 17.47 -16.57 34.39
CA PHE A 255 18.45 -17.38 33.66
C PHE A 255 18.24 -18.89 33.84
N LYS A 256 17.86 -19.32 35.06
CA LYS A 256 17.53 -20.72 35.38
C LYS A 256 16.27 -21.20 34.66
N ALA A 257 15.24 -20.36 34.56
CA ALA A 257 13.99 -20.70 33.89
C ALA A 257 14.12 -20.77 32.37
N GLU A 258 14.94 -19.91 31.75
CA GLU A 258 15.06 -19.81 30.29
C GLU A 258 16.09 -20.77 29.68
N ASN A 259 17.13 -21.16 30.41
CA ASN A 259 18.17 -22.07 29.88
C ASN A 259 17.95 -23.55 30.19
N GLY A 260 16.79 -23.94 30.74
CA GLY A 260 16.44 -25.35 30.94
C GLY A 260 17.43 -26.13 31.83
N VAL A 261 18.18 -25.44 32.69
CA VAL A 261 19.13 -26.08 33.60
C VAL A 261 18.37 -26.46 34.88
N LEU A 262 17.95 -27.73 34.94
CA LEU A 262 17.42 -28.37 36.14
C LEU A 262 18.49 -28.44 37.24
#